data_AF-A0A957ST32-F1
#
_entry.id   AF-A0A957ST32-F1
#
_cell.length_a   1.000
_cell.length_b   1.000
_cell.length_c   1.000
_cell.angle_alpha   90.00
_cell.angle_beta   90.00
_cell.angle_gamma   90.00
#
_symmetry.space_group_name_H-M   'P 1'
#
loop_
_entity.id
_entity.type
_entity.pdbx_description
1 polymer ?
#
loop_
_entity_poly.entity_id
_entity_poly.type
_entity_poly.pdbx_seq_one_letter_code
_entity_poly.pdbx_strand_id
1 'polypeptide(L)'
;MKKTISLFLTLIVSFSLFVGTVSADHTNHTLEVVEARSDANGGVIIIFRFGGDWDNSEIKTLKQGTVFLGDEKYGLHCKIEGDLVHCTTSRVVSGNTVRIYLGGFTLFAFIRPTGGVSSGSGGCYNIYNLTEGSGQSQVWINDGTHCQTYSASVNDLLDYNFQLFSFQLSSPTSSCVPTPVNEGAYYAFVSC
;
A
#
# COMPACT_ATOMS: atom_id res chain seq x y z
N MET A 1 0.06 11.09 -37.55
CA MET A 1 -0.61 10.63 -36.31
C MET A 1 0.32 9.77 -35.43
N LYS A 2 1.61 10.12 -35.27
CA LYS A 2 2.56 9.37 -34.42
C LYS A 2 2.78 10.00 -33.03
N LYS A 3 2.40 11.28 -32.85
CA LYS A 3 2.60 12.02 -31.60
C LYS A 3 1.49 11.79 -30.57
N THR A 4 0.30 11.38 -30.99
CA THR A 4 -0.84 11.09 -30.10
C THR A 4 -0.72 9.74 -29.39
N ILE A 5 -0.02 8.76 -29.98
CA ILE A 5 0.19 7.44 -29.37
C ILE A 5 1.18 7.54 -28.19
N SER A 6 2.19 8.41 -28.29
CA SER A 6 3.17 8.61 -27.22
C SER A 6 2.55 9.24 -25.96
N LEU A 7 1.56 10.12 -26.13
CA LEU A 7 0.85 10.77 -25.04
C LEU A 7 -0.07 9.79 -24.28
N PHE A 8 -0.65 8.82 -24.99
CA PHE A 8 -1.46 7.76 -24.38
C PHE A 8 -0.61 6.75 -23.59
N LEU A 9 0.58 6.41 -24.10
CA LEU A 9 1.47 5.46 -23.43
C LEU A 9 2.04 6.05 -22.13
N THR A 10 2.34 7.34 -22.11
CA THR A 10 2.80 8.04 -20.91
C THR A 10 1.69 8.17 -19.86
N LEU A 11 0.44 8.43 -20.26
CA LEU A 11 -0.69 8.49 -19.34
C LEU A 11 -0.97 7.15 -18.64
N ILE A 12 -0.77 6.02 -19.35
CA ILE A 12 -0.96 4.67 -18.80
C ILE A 12 0.15 4.32 -17.79
N VAL A 13 1.40 4.73 -18.06
CA VAL A 13 2.53 4.55 -17.11
C VAL A 13 2.38 5.44 -15.88
N SER A 14 1.81 6.64 -16.02
CA SER A 14 1.49 7.51 -14.88
C SER A 14 0.36 6.97 -13.99
N PHE A 15 -0.55 6.16 -14.54
CA PHE A 15 -1.64 5.55 -13.77
C PHE A 15 -1.18 4.34 -12.93
N SER A 16 -0.04 3.71 -13.29
CA SER A 16 0.51 2.56 -12.55
C SER A 16 1.27 2.90 -11.26
N LEU A 17 1.44 4.18 -10.92
CA LEU A 17 2.20 4.62 -9.75
C LEU A 17 1.32 5.06 -8.56
N PHE A 18 -0.01 5.02 -8.69
CA PHE A 18 -0.90 5.26 -7.55
C PHE A 18 -1.22 3.94 -6.85
N VAL A 19 -0.34 3.52 -5.94
CA VAL A 19 -0.68 2.58 -4.85
C VAL A 19 -1.12 3.36 -3.60
N GLY A 20 -1.69 4.55 -3.82
CA GLY A 20 -2.37 5.35 -2.81
C GLY A 20 -3.83 4.95 -2.73
N THR A 21 -4.37 4.91 -1.52
CA THR A 21 -5.72 4.49 -1.15
C THR A 21 -6.77 4.73 -2.24
N VAL A 22 -7.38 3.64 -2.73
CA VAL A 22 -8.47 3.72 -3.71
C VAL A 22 -9.71 4.18 -2.93
N SER A 23 -10.03 5.47 -3.06
CA SER A 23 -11.34 6.00 -2.66
C SER A 23 -12.31 5.83 -3.81
N ALA A 24 -13.51 5.35 -3.51
CA ALA A 24 -14.63 5.43 -4.42
C ALA A 24 -15.69 6.32 -3.78
N ASP A 25 -16.19 7.29 -4.55
CA ASP A 25 -17.18 8.28 -4.11
C ASP A 25 -18.50 8.04 -4.83
N HIS A 26 -19.60 8.05 -4.07
CA HIS A 26 -20.94 7.90 -4.62
C HIS A 26 -21.92 8.73 -3.79
N THR A 27 -22.51 9.77 -4.39
CA THR A 27 -23.68 10.49 -3.87
C THR A 27 -23.60 10.90 -2.38
N ASN A 28 -22.48 11.50 -1.95
CA ASN A 28 -22.15 11.92 -0.57
C ASN A 28 -21.58 10.85 0.36
N HIS A 29 -21.30 9.66 -0.15
CA HIS A 29 -20.61 8.60 0.58
C HIS A 29 -19.23 8.37 0.00
N THR A 30 -18.28 8.07 0.87
CA THR A 30 -16.93 7.66 0.49
C THR A 30 -16.65 6.29 1.10
N LEU A 31 -15.90 5.47 0.35
CA LEU A 31 -15.37 4.22 0.85
C LEU A 31 -13.90 4.12 0.45
N GLU A 32 -13.03 4.00 1.44
CA GLU A 32 -11.58 3.98 1.30
C GLU A 32 -11.04 2.62 1.74
N VAL A 33 -10.16 2.00 0.96
CA VAL A 33 -9.38 0.84 1.42
C VAL A 33 -8.28 1.33 2.37
N VAL A 34 -8.45 1.10 3.67
CA VAL A 34 -7.44 1.42 4.70
C VAL A 34 -6.35 0.35 4.72
N GLU A 35 -6.76 -0.91 4.59
CA GLU A 35 -5.83 -2.03 4.70
C GLU A 35 -6.31 -3.25 3.91
N ALA A 36 -5.39 -3.94 3.24
CA ALA A 36 -5.64 -5.25 2.65
C ALA A 36 -4.43 -6.16 2.90
N ARG A 37 -4.64 -7.30 3.59
CA ARG A 37 -3.60 -8.26 3.94
C ARG A 37 -4.15 -9.66 4.16
N SER A 38 -3.26 -10.65 4.19
CA SER A 38 -3.56 -11.98 4.74
C SER A 38 -3.09 -12.09 6.19
N ASP A 39 -3.84 -12.82 7.01
CA ASP A 39 -3.48 -13.22 8.38
C ASP A 39 -2.52 -14.42 8.38
N ALA A 40 -2.07 -14.79 9.57
CA ALA A 40 -1.14 -15.89 9.81
C ALA A 40 -1.63 -17.26 9.32
N ASN A 41 -2.95 -17.46 9.24
CA ASN A 41 -3.58 -18.69 8.77
C ASN A 41 -3.93 -18.63 7.27
N GLY A 42 -3.54 -17.56 6.59
CA GLY A 42 -3.85 -17.27 5.19
C GLY A 42 -5.22 -16.65 4.98
N GLY A 43 -6.02 -16.40 6.02
CA GLY A 43 -7.29 -15.70 5.92
C GLY A 43 -7.08 -14.26 5.47
N VAL A 44 -7.87 -13.77 4.50
CA VAL A 44 -7.67 -12.41 3.99
C VAL A 44 -8.52 -11.44 4.80
N ILE A 45 -7.90 -10.35 5.27
CA ILE A 45 -8.51 -9.24 6.00
C ILE A 45 -8.43 -7.99 5.13
N ILE A 46 -9.56 -7.32 4.95
CA ILE A 46 -9.65 -6.03 4.27
C ILE A 46 -10.39 -5.07 5.19
N ILE A 47 -9.79 -3.93 5.50
CA ILE A 47 -10.38 -2.87 6.33
C ILE A 47 -10.70 -1.70 5.42
N PHE A 48 -11.95 -1.25 5.49
CA PHE A 48 -12.41 -0.04 4.81
C PHE A 48 -12.73 1.04 5.84
N ARG A 49 -12.56 2.31 5.46
CA ARG A 49 -13.16 3.45 6.15
C ARG A 49 -14.31 3.95 5.30
N PHE A 50 -15.47 4.15 5.90
CA PHE A 50 -16.59 4.80 5.24
C PHE A 50 -16.81 6.21 5.79
N GLY A 51 -17.10 7.16 4.91
CA GLY A 51 -17.36 8.55 5.25
C GLY A 51 -18.65 9.06 4.61
N GLY A 52 -19.22 10.13 5.17
CA GLY A 52 -20.48 10.72 4.74
C GLY A 52 -21.67 10.37 5.63
N ASP A 53 -22.85 10.82 5.21
CA ASP A 53 -24.10 10.63 5.95
C ASP A 53 -24.78 9.32 5.52
N TRP A 54 -24.40 8.21 6.15
CA TRP A 54 -24.98 6.89 5.88
C TRP A 54 -26.19 6.63 6.76
N ASP A 55 -27.28 6.15 6.17
CA ASP A 55 -28.41 5.65 6.93
C ASP A 55 -28.23 4.19 7.39
N ASN A 56 -29.05 3.75 8.34
CA ASN A 56 -28.98 2.40 8.91
C ASN A 56 -29.23 1.28 7.88
N SER A 57 -29.92 1.57 6.78
CA SER A 57 -30.19 0.62 5.70
C SER A 57 -28.98 0.50 4.78
N GLU A 58 -28.30 1.61 4.49
CA GLU A 58 -27.09 1.66 3.68
C GLU A 58 -25.91 1.01 4.42
N ILE A 59 -25.76 1.28 5.73
CA ILE A 59 -24.77 0.60 6.58
C ILE A 59 -24.94 -0.93 6.56
N LYS A 60 -26.18 -1.45 6.43
CA LYS A 60 -26.39 -2.91 6.31
C LYS A 60 -25.80 -3.47 5.02
N THR A 61 -25.76 -2.69 3.95
CA THR A 61 -25.16 -3.13 2.68
C THR A 61 -23.64 -3.29 2.77
N LEU A 62 -22.99 -2.64 3.74
CA LEU A 62 -21.56 -2.80 4.02
C LEU A 62 -21.22 -4.08 4.79
N LYS A 63 -22.21 -4.91 5.18
CA LYS A 63 -21.95 -6.17 5.91
C LYS A 63 -21.61 -7.35 5.01
N GLN A 64 -21.92 -7.25 3.72
CA GLN A 64 -21.68 -8.29 2.74
C GLN A 64 -21.22 -7.67 1.43
N GLY A 65 -20.18 -8.25 0.85
CA GLY A 65 -19.66 -7.85 -0.44
C GLY A 65 -19.17 -9.05 -1.25
N THR A 66 -18.48 -8.75 -2.33
CA THR A 66 -17.88 -9.77 -3.19
C THR A 66 -16.49 -9.33 -3.62
N VAL A 67 -15.53 -10.25 -3.54
CA VAL A 67 -14.19 -10.09 -4.09
C VAL A 67 -14.10 -10.89 -5.38
N PHE A 68 -13.53 -10.27 -6.41
CA PHE A 68 -13.31 -10.87 -7.71
C PHE A 68 -11.81 -11.04 -7.96
N LEU A 69 -11.41 -12.26 -8.31
CA LEU A 69 -10.08 -12.60 -8.82
C LEU A 69 -10.25 -13.07 -10.25
N GLY A 70 -10.04 -12.17 -11.21
CA GLY A 70 -10.50 -12.39 -12.59
C GLY A 70 -12.02 -12.57 -12.62
N ASP A 71 -12.47 -13.71 -13.14
CA ASP A 71 -13.90 -14.06 -13.24
C ASP A 71 -14.45 -14.81 -12.02
N GLU A 72 -13.57 -15.27 -11.13
CA GLU A 72 -13.95 -15.99 -9.92
C GLU A 72 -14.48 -15.05 -8.85
N LYS A 73 -15.50 -15.50 -8.10
CA LYS A 73 -16.17 -14.72 -7.06
C LYS A 73 -15.99 -15.36 -5.70
N TYR A 74 -15.59 -14.53 -4.73
CA TYR A 74 -15.40 -14.89 -3.34
C TYR A 74 -16.28 -14.01 -2.45
N GLY A 75 -16.90 -14.60 -1.43
CA GLY A 75 -17.68 -13.84 -0.45
C GLY A 75 -16.78 -12.90 0.36
N LEU A 76 -17.27 -11.68 0.63
CA LEU A 76 -16.66 -10.74 1.56
C LEU A 76 -17.60 -10.55 2.74
N HIS A 77 -17.18 -11.00 3.93
CA HIS A 77 -18.01 -10.97 5.14
C HIS A 77 -17.49 -9.88 6.08
N CYS A 78 -18.35 -8.94 6.44
CA CYS A 78 -17.91 -7.72 7.11
C CYS A 78 -18.60 -7.47 8.44
N LYS A 79 -17.83 -6.92 9.38
CA LYS A 79 -18.27 -6.36 10.65
C LYS A 79 -17.97 -4.87 10.67
N ILE A 80 -18.85 -4.07 11.26
CA ILE A 80 -18.74 -2.61 11.32
C ILE A 80 -18.42 -2.20 12.75
N GLU A 81 -17.40 -1.37 12.92
CA GLU A 81 -16.92 -0.84 14.19
C GLU A 81 -16.58 0.64 14.01
N GLY A 82 -17.46 1.54 14.47
CA GLY A 82 -17.30 2.97 14.22
C GLY A 82 -17.40 3.33 12.74
N ASP A 83 -16.42 4.05 12.21
CA ASP A 83 -16.24 4.42 10.80
C ASP A 83 -15.50 3.33 9.98
N LEU A 84 -15.17 2.20 10.60
CA LEU A 84 -14.42 1.11 9.97
C LEU A 84 -15.31 -0.10 9.65
N VAL A 85 -15.02 -0.71 8.51
CA VAL A 85 -15.60 -1.98 8.06
C VAL A 85 -14.50 -3.02 7.97
N HIS A 86 -14.52 -3.99 8.89
CA HIS A 86 -13.59 -5.10 8.94
C HIS A 86 -14.16 -6.29 8.18
N CYS A 87 -13.57 -6.61 7.04
CA CYS A 87 -14.04 -7.68 6.17
C CYS A 87 -13.04 -8.84 6.09
N THR A 88 -13.57 -10.05 5.93
CA THR A 88 -12.78 -11.25 5.65
C THR A 88 -13.21 -11.94 4.36
N THR A 89 -12.25 -12.54 3.66
CA THR A 89 -12.50 -13.31 2.44
C THR A 89 -11.54 -14.50 2.29
N SER A 90 -11.68 -15.23 1.19
CA SER A 90 -10.93 -16.45 0.90
C SER A 90 -9.42 -16.23 0.83
N ARG A 91 -8.64 -17.17 1.38
CA ARG A 91 -7.17 -17.19 1.24
C ARG A 91 -6.67 -17.21 -0.19
N VAL A 92 -7.48 -17.67 -1.14
CA VAL A 92 -7.09 -17.79 -2.55
C VAL A 92 -6.75 -16.43 -3.16
N VAL A 93 -7.34 -15.34 -2.64
CA VAL A 93 -7.06 -14.01 -3.17
C VAL A 93 -5.77 -13.38 -2.63
N SER A 94 -5.12 -14.02 -1.66
CA SER A 94 -3.83 -13.61 -1.10
C SER A 94 -2.76 -13.48 -2.20
N GLY A 95 -2.00 -12.38 -2.20
CA GLY A 95 -0.93 -12.13 -3.18
C GLY A 95 -1.40 -11.62 -4.53
N ASN A 96 -2.69 -11.29 -4.69
CA ASN A 96 -3.26 -10.85 -5.95
C ASN A 96 -3.90 -9.47 -5.83
N THR A 97 -3.93 -8.74 -6.95
CA THR A 97 -4.81 -7.58 -7.10
C THR A 97 -6.22 -8.06 -7.36
N VAL A 98 -7.17 -7.62 -6.54
CA VAL A 98 -8.58 -7.99 -6.62
C VAL A 98 -9.45 -6.80 -6.89
N ARG A 99 -10.60 -7.06 -7.53
CA ARG A 99 -11.71 -6.10 -7.58
C ARG A 99 -12.68 -6.42 -6.44
N ILE A 100 -13.10 -5.41 -5.71
CA ILE A 100 -13.98 -5.53 -4.54
C ILE A 100 -15.28 -4.81 -4.84
N TYR A 101 -16.40 -5.45 -4.55
CA TYR A 101 -17.72 -4.83 -4.57
C TYR A 101 -18.30 -4.82 -3.15
N LEU A 102 -18.60 -3.64 -2.62
CA LEU A 102 -19.13 -3.48 -1.25
C LEU A 102 -20.04 -2.24 -1.18
N GLY A 103 -21.26 -2.40 -0.69
CA GLY A 103 -22.19 -1.28 -0.50
C GLY A 103 -22.45 -0.42 -1.73
N GLY A 104 -22.44 -1.01 -2.93
CA GLY A 104 -22.59 -0.28 -4.20
C GLY A 104 -21.28 0.25 -4.79
N PHE A 105 -20.18 0.25 -4.03
CA PHE A 105 -18.87 0.70 -4.49
C PHE A 105 -18.09 -0.42 -5.16
N THR A 106 -17.26 -0.04 -6.15
CA THR A 106 -16.27 -0.92 -6.76
C THR A 106 -14.88 -0.37 -6.53
N LEU A 107 -14.02 -1.15 -5.88
CA LEU A 107 -12.63 -0.78 -5.54
C LEU A 107 -11.66 -1.82 -6.07
N PHE A 108 -10.38 -1.47 -6.13
CA PHE A 108 -9.30 -2.40 -6.40
C PHE A 108 -8.31 -2.37 -5.25
N ALA A 109 -7.83 -3.54 -4.83
CA ALA A 109 -6.81 -3.63 -3.79
C ALA A 109 -5.85 -4.77 -4.08
N PHE A 110 -4.57 -4.55 -3.84
CA PHE A 110 -3.60 -5.63 -3.77
C PHE A 110 -3.66 -6.29 -2.39
N ILE A 111 -3.99 -7.58 -2.35
CA ILE A 111 -3.99 -8.33 -1.10
C ILE A 111 -2.56 -8.75 -0.80
N ARG A 112 -1.94 -8.09 0.18
CA ARG A 112 -0.60 -8.46 0.63
C ARG A 112 -0.63 -9.90 1.14
N PRO A 113 0.17 -10.82 0.58
CA PRO A 113 0.14 -12.22 0.98
C PRO A 113 0.64 -12.37 2.41
N THR A 114 0.37 -13.51 3.03
CA THR A 114 0.98 -13.83 4.32
C THR A 114 2.49 -13.95 4.10
N GLY A 115 3.22 -12.87 4.39
CA GLY A 115 4.63 -13.01 4.75
C GLY A 115 4.63 -13.97 5.93
N GLY A 116 5.35 -15.09 5.80
CA GLY A 116 5.26 -16.22 6.71
C GLY A 116 5.20 -15.77 8.16
N VAL A 117 4.41 -16.50 8.95
CA VAL A 117 4.40 -16.37 10.40
C VAL A 117 5.80 -16.72 10.91
N SER A 118 6.70 -15.75 10.98
CA SER A 118 7.58 -15.66 12.12
C SER A 118 6.87 -14.75 13.10
N SER A 119 6.39 -15.35 14.19
CA SER A 119 6.38 -14.77 15.53
C SER A 119 6.94 -13.34 15.55
N GLY A 120 6.09 -12.38 15.91
CA GLY A 120 6.36 -10.96 15.78
C GLY A 120 7.83 -10.55 15.91
N SER A 121 8.35 -9.95 14.85
CA SER A 121 9.31 -8.87 15.00
C SER A 121 8.99 -7.86 13.91
N GLY A 122 7.98 -7.04 14.18
CA GLY A 122 8.04 -5.70 13.65
C GLY A 122 9.44 -5.14 13.87
N GLY A 123 10.03 -4.61 12.80
CA GLY A 123 11.39 -4.08 12.83
C GLY A 123 11.37 -2.58 12.99
N CYS A 124 12.38 -2.05 13.67
CA CYS A 124 12.74 -0.64 13.59
C CYS A 124 13.82 -0.52 12.52
N TYR A 125 13.53 0.23 11.47
CA TYR A 125 14.38 0.42 10.31
C TYR A 125 14.90 1.85 10.29
N ASN A 126 16.19 2.02 10.01
CA ASN A 126 16.75 3.35 9.84
C ASN A 126 16.15 4.04 8.61
N ILE A 127 16.04 5.36 8.68
CA ILE A 127 15.64 6.22 7.58
C ILE A 127 16.89 6.98 7.16
N TYR A 128 17.33 6.77 5.93
CA TYR A 128 18.50 7.44 5.37
C TYR A 128 18.06 8.50 4.37
N ASN A 129 18.47 9.74 4.65
CA ASN A 129 18.33 10.86 3.72
C ASN A 129 19.68 11.15 3.06
N LEU A 130 19.64 11.64 1.83
CA LEU A 130 20.84 12.03 1.09
C LEU A 130 21.09 13.52 1.30
N THR A 131 22.23 13.87 1.87
CA THR A 131 22.63 15.27 2.06
C THR A 131 24.03 15.53 1.52
N GLU A 132 24.36 16.80 1.31
CA GLU A 132 25.73 17.22 1.01
C GLU A 132 26.63 17.02 2.23
N GLY A 133 27.70 16.23 2.06
CA GLY A 133 28.78 16.07 3.01
C GLY A 133 29.88 17.11 2.83
N SER A 134 30.88 17.09 3.71
CA SER A 134 32.05 17.96 3.59
C SER A 134 32.82 17.69 2.30
N GLY A 135 32.94 18.69 1.43
CA GLY A 135 33.69 18.60 0.17
C GLY A 135 32.88 18.17 -1.06
N GLN A 136 31.59 18.52 -1.13
CA GLN A 136 30.70 18.26 -2.28
C GLN A 136 30.44 16.78 -2.61
N SER A 137 30.73 15.88 -1.68
CA SER A 137 30.32 14.48 -1.79
C SER A 137 28.97 14.32 -1.11
N GLN A 138 27.97 13.82 -1.82
CA GLN A 138 26.71 13.40 -1.19
C GLN A 138 27.01 12.27 -0.19
N VAL A 139 26.28 12.19 0.91
CA VAL A 139 26.40 11.13 1.93
C VAL A 139 25.02 10.72 2.42
N TRP A 140 24.85 9.43 2.70
CA TRP A 140 23.67 8.93 3.42
C TRP A 140 23.82 9.29 4.89
N ILE A 141 22.85 10.02 5.44
CA ILE A 141 22.76 10.33 6.86
C ILE A 141 21.50 9.67 7.42
N ASN A 142 21.66 9.03 8.58
CA ASN A 142 20.54 8.51 9.33
C ASN A 142 19.73 9.69 9.89
N ASP A 143 18.51 9.87 9.37
CA ASP A 143 17.57 10.96 9.66
C ASP A 143 16.47 10.53 10.63
N GLY A 144 16.48 9.26 11.06
CA GLY A 144 15.53 8.72 12.02
C GLY A 144 15.36 7.22 11.95
N THR A 145 14.35 6.74 12.68
CA THR A 145 14.00 5.32 12.73
C THR A 145 12.49 5.16 12.61
N HIS A 146 12.06 4.28 11.70
CA HIS A 146 10.66 3.90 11.53
C HIS A 146 10.45 2.50 12.09
N CYS A 147 9.59 2.38 13.10
CA CYS A 147 9.17 1.09 13.62
C CYS A 147 7.79 0.73 13.08
N GLN A 148 7.67 -0.48 12.55
CA GLN A 148 6.43 -1.03 12.06
C GLN A 148 6.18 -2.41 12.68
N THR A 149 4.93 -2.86 12.70
CA THR A 149 4.51 -4.10 13.36
C THR A 149 4.88 -5.36 12.59
N TYR A 150 5.39 -5.21 11.36
CA TYR A 150 5.82 -6.29 10.48
C TYR A 150 7.17 -5.97 9.84
N SER A 151 7.87 -6.98 9.35
CA SER A 151 9.13 -6.75 8.63
C SER A 151 8.89 -5.98 7.34
N ALA A 152 9.75 -5.00 7.05
CA ALA A 152 9.69 -4.25 5.80
C ALA A 152 10.09 -5.13 4.62
N SER A 153 9.36 -4.96 3.51
CA SER A 153 9.60 -5.61 2.23
C SER A 153 10.25 -4.63 1.26
N VAL A 154 11.06 -5.14 0.33
CA VAL A 154 11.72 -4.30 -0.68
C VAL A 154 10.66 -3.50 -1.46
N ASN A 155 10.89 -2.19 -1.56
CA ASN A 155 9.98 -1.18 -2.12
C ASN A 155 8.76 -0.81 -1.27
N ASP A 156 8.69 -1.23 0.00
CA ASP A 156 7.73 -0.64 0.93
C ASP A 156 7.99 0.87 1.03
N LEU A 157 6.93 1.65 0.94
CA LEU A 157 7.01 3.10 0.95
C LEU A 157 6.79 3.64 2.36
N LEU A 158 7.55 4.69 2.70
CA LEU A 158 7.40 5.45 3.93
C LEU A 158 7.29 6.93 3.58
N ASP A 159 6.26 7.60 4.07
CA ASP A 159 6.18 9.07 4.08
C ASP A 159 6.75 9.58 5.41
N TYR A 160 7.84 10.33 5.33
CA TYR A 160 8.56 10.88 6.48
C TYR A 160 9.00 12.31 6.17
N ASN A 161 8.64 13.28 7.03
CA ASN A 161 8.96 14.70 6.83
C ASN A 161 8.57 15.26 5.44
N PHE A 162 7.40 14.87 4.92
CA PHE A 162 6.89 15.28 3.59
C PHE A 162 7.75 14.82 2.41
N GLN A 163 8.56 13.79 2.62
CA GLN A 163 9.39 13.15 1.60
C GLN A 163 9.08 11.65 1.59
N LEU A 164 9.08 11.07 0.39
CA LEU A 164 8.84 9.65 0.21
C LEU A 164 10.17 8.88 0.27
N PHE A 165 10.14 7.74 0.95
CA PHE A 165 11.26 6.81 1.10
C PHE A 165 10.82 5.42 0.66
N SER A 166 11.79 4.60 0.26
CA SER A 166 11.57 3.22 -0.17
C SER A 166 12.49 2.29 0.61
N PHE A 167 11.93 1.19 1.13
CA PHE A 167 12.71 0.18 1.83
C PHE A 167 13.59 -0.62 0.86
N GLN A 168 14.87 -0.73 1.17
CA GLN A 168 15.82 -1.53 0.40
C GLN A 168 16.69 -2.36 1.36
N LEU A 169 17.13 -3.54 0.92
CA LEU A 169 18.05 -4.40 1.70
C LEU A 169 19.49 -3.86 1.75
N SER A 170 19.80 -2.92 0.86
CA SER A 170 21.06 -2.21 0.77
C SER A 170 20.81 -0.86 0.11
N SER A 171 21.68 0.13 0.34
CA SER A 171 21.58 1.43 -0.31
C SER A 171 21.50 1.30 -1.85
N PRO A 172 20.73 2.17 -2.54
CA PRO A 172 20.66 2.17 -4.00
C PRO A 172 22.05 2.31 -4.64
N THR A 173 22.42 1.42 -5.55
CA THR A 173 23.68 1.53 -6.29
C THR A 173 23.46 2.32 -7.58
N SER A 174 23.92 3.57 -7.63
CA SER A 174 24.04 4.33 -8.88
C SER A 174 25.38 5.08 -8.92
N SER A 175 25.79 5.55 -10.09
CA SER A 175 27.04 6.30 -10.29
C SER A 175 27.13 7.60 -9.48
N CYS A 176 26.01 8.08 -8.95
CA CYS A 176 25.91 9.34 -8.19
C CYS A 176 25.65 9.09 -6.69
N VAL A 177 25.52 7.83 -6.25
CA VAL A 177 25.20 7.51 -4.87
C VAL A 177 26.49 7.15 -4.11
N PRO A 178 26.71 7.72 -2.91
CA PRO A 178 27.87 7.44 -2.07
C PRO A 178 27.91 6.01 -1.52
N THR A 179 28.98 5.73 -0.76
CA THR A 179 29.37 4.42 -0.21
C THR A 179 28.18 3.60 0.32
N PRO A 180 28.10 2.31 -0.03
CA PRO A 180 26.90 1.55 0.27
C PRO A 180 26.71 1.26 1.76
N VAL A 181 25.47 1.41 2.22
CA VAL A 181 25.01 0.92 3.52
C VAL A 181 24.44 -0.48 3.29
N ASN A 182 25.01 -1.49 3.96
CA ASN A 182 24.68 -2.91 3.77
C ASN A 182 23.65 -3.40 4.79
N GLU A 183 22.62 -2.59 5.06
CA GLU A 183 21.53 -2.95 5.96
C GLU A 183 20.17 -2.59 5.36
N GLY A 184 19.14 -3.34 5.79
CA GLY A 184 17.76 -3.07 5.44
C GLY A 184 17.29 -1.75 6.06
N ALA A 185 16.96 -0.77 5.22
CA ALA A 185 16.56 0.57 5.66
C ALA A 185 15.67 1.26 4.63
N TYR A 186 15.03 2.36 5.04
CA TYR A 186 14.30 3.25 4.16
C TYR A 186 15.24 4.30 3.58
N TYR A 187 15.27 4.44 2.26
CA TYR A 187 16.13 5.40 1.56
C TYR A 187 15.28 6.41 0.81
N ALA A 188 15.67 7.68 0.86
CA ALA A 188 15.05 8.73 0.06
C ALA A 188 15.18 8.41 -1.44
N PHE A 189 14.16 8.78 -2.23
CA PHE A 189 14.29 8.71 -3.69
C PHE A 189 15.39 9.65 -4.16
N VAL A 190 16.34 9.10 -4.92
CA VAL A 190 17.43 9.86 -5.53
C VAL A 190 17.18 9.96 -7.02
N SER A 191 16.93 11.16 -7.51
CA SER A 191 17.03 11.49 -8.94
C SER A 191 18.51 11.79 -9.21
N CYS A 192 19.15 10.98 -10.04
CA CYS A 192 20.48 11.29 -10.56
C CYS A 192 20.37 12.23 -11.76
#